data_AF-A0A0H4CLG2-F1
#
_entry.id   AF-A0A0H4CLG2-F1
#
_cell.length_a   1.000
_cell.length_b   1.000
_cell.length_c   1.000
_cell.angle_alpha   90.00
_cell.angle_beta   90.00
_cell.angle_gamma   90.00
#
_symmetry.space_group_name_H-M   'P 1'
#
loop_
_entity.id
_entity.type
_entity.pdbx_description
1 polymer ?
#
loop_
_entity_poly.entity_id
_entity_poly.type
_entity_poly.pdbx_seq_one_letter_code
_entity_poly.pdbx_strand_id
1 'polypeptide(L)'
;MAAQPPTRPVLLRTALAAAVALSAGVLAASPARAATGAITGLAGKCLDVAGAASADGTPVQLYDCNGTAAQQWTVGGDGTLRALGKCLDVTGNSTADGAKAQLWTCTGGANQKWTVTAAHDIVNPQADKCLDVTGNTSANGTPTQIWTCTGGANQKWNAPAAQTGEQCWATHYGPQPPGALTASGEVFDNNADTAATSLSRQPQLPFGTRVQVTNVANGRSLVVRINDRGTFVQTPQEPKCLDLTDGAFSRLGGSLNPDAGHIVVTQTVLG
;
A
#
# COMPACT_ATOMS: atom_id res chain seq x y z
N MET A 1 52.16 70.32 -24.59
CA MET A 1 50.98 70.15 -25.47
C MET A 1 50.87 68.67 -25.77
N ALA A 2 49.94 67.99 -25.08
CA ALA A 2 49.78 66.54 -25.08
C ALA A 2 48.87 66.10 -26.24
N ALA A 3 49.28 65.08 -26.99
CA ALA A 3 48.46 64.44 -28.01
C ALA A 3 48.04 63.05 -27.50
N GLN A 4 46.73 62.87 -27.28
CA GLN A 4 46.11 61.60 -26.91
C GLN A 4 46.07 60.63 -28.11
N PRO A 5 46.23 59.31 -27.89
CA PRO A 5 46.02 58.30 -28.92
C PRO A 5 44.52 58.01 -29.16
N PRO A 6 44.12 57.55 -30.37
CA PRO A 6 42.72 57.36 -30.73
C PRO A 6 42.10 56.12 -30.05
N THR A 7 40.90 56.31 -29.51
CA THR A 7 40.07 55.26 -28.91
C THR A 7 39.37 54.42 -29.99
N ARG A 8 39.50 53.09 -29.88
CA ARG A 8 38.77 52.13 -30.73
C ARG A 8 37.30 52.04 -30.29
N PRO A 9 36.33 51.95 -31.22
CA PRO A 9 34.93 51.78 -30.85
C PRO A 9 34.69 50.35 -30.36
N VAL A 10 34.12 50.22 -29.15
CA VAL A 10 33.65 48.94 -28.60
C VAL A 10 32.26 48.67 -29.20
N LEU A 11 32.15 47.60 -29.99
CA LEU A 11 30.88 47.09 -30.49
C LEU A 11 30.07 46.49 -29.32
N LEU A 12 28.92 47.11 -29.05
CA LEU A 12 27.95 46.66 -28.06
C LEU A 12 27.25 45.39 -28.59
N ARG A 13 27.61 44.22 -28.05
CA ARG A 13 26.89 42.96 -28.30
C ARG A 13 25.78 42.81 -27.28
N THR A 14 24.54 43.04 -27.70
CA THR A 14 23.35 42.65 -26.94
C THR A 14 23.25 41.13 -26.88
N ALA A 15 23.52 40.55 -25.70
CA ALA A 15 23.23 39.14 -25.44
C ALA A 15 21.78 39.02 -24.96
N LEU A 16 20.88 38.51 -25.82
CA LEU A 16 19.61 37.94 -25.37
C LEU A 16 19.91 36.52 -24.85
N ALA A 17 19.82 36.31 -23.55
CA ALA A 17 19.76 34.96 -22.97
C ALA A 17 18.35 34.76 -22.39
N ALA A 18 17.63 33.79 -22.96
CA ALA A 18 16.27 33.43 -22.57
C ALA A 18 16.23 32.91 -21.13
N ALA A 19 15.31 33.42 -20.32
CA ALA A 19 15.01 32.85 -19.01
C ALA A 19 14.27 31.52 -19.22
N VAL A 20 14.94 30.39 -18.95
CA VAL A 20 14.30 29.08 -18.85
C VAL A 20 13.57 29.04 -17.52
N ALA A 21 12.25 29.22 -17.54
CA ALA A 21 11.42 28.96 -16.36
C ALA A 21 11.39 27.44 -16.11
N LEU A 22 12.14 26.97 -15.11
CA LEU A 22 11.97 25.61 -14.61
C LEU A 22 10.57 25.51 -13.99
N SER A 23 9.66 24.90 -14.75
CA SER A 23 8.38 24.49 -14.22
C SER A 23 8.64 23.27 -13.34
N ALA A 24 8.75 23.47 -12.03
CA ALA A 24 8.70 22.38 -11.07
C ALA A 24 7.31 21.74 -11.17
N GLY A 25 7.21 20.68 -11.97
CA GLY A 25 6.01 19.86 -12.06
C GLY A 25 5.73 19.29 -10.67
N VAL A 26 4.71 19.82 -10.00
CA VAL A 26 4.21 19.24 -8.76
C VAL A 26 3.65 17.87 -9.13
N LEU A 27 4.36 16.81 -8.77
CA LEU A 27 3.85 15.44 -8.82
C LEU A 27 2.68 15.36 -7.83
N ALA A 28 1.46 15.57 -8.30
CA ALA A 28 0.27 15.26 -7.52
C ALA A 28 0.21 13.75 -7.35
N ALA A 29 0.58 13.25 -6.17
CA ALA A 29 0.40 11.86 -5.81
C ALA A 29 -1.09 11.51 -5.98
N SER A 30 -1.39 10.51 -6.82
CA SER A 30 -2.75 9.98 -6.94
C SER A 30 -3.19 9.46 -5.57
N PRO A 31 -4.39 9.81 -5.06
CA PRO A 31 -4.82 9.33 -3.75
C PRO A 31 -4.93 7.80 -3.79
N ALA A 32 -4.29 7.14 -2.82
CA ALA A 32 -4.42 5.72 -2.58
C ALA A 32 -5.91 5.36 -2.52
N ARG A 33 -6.34 4.48 -3.44
CA ARG A 33 -7.75 4.16 -3.62
C ARG A 33 -8.19 3.26 -2.48
N ALA A 34 -9.01 3.81 -1.59
CA ALA A 34 -9.53 3.10 -0.44
C ALA A 34 -10.45 1.95 -0.89
N ALA A 35 -10.35 0.78 -0.25
CA ALA A 35 -11.24 -0.34 -0.53
C ALA A 35 -12.31 -0.44 0.55
N THR A 36 -13.55 -0.63 0.14
CA THR A 36 -14.71 -0.67 1.04
C THR A 36 -15.38 -2.03 0.99
N GLY A 37 -15.73 -2.57 2.15
CA GLY A 37 -16.48 -3.82 2.29
C GLY A 37 -16.62 -4.27 3.74
N ALA A 38 -17.15 -5.46 3.95
CA ALA A 38 -17.21 -6.07 5.27
C ALA A 38 -15.82 -6.53 5.75
N ILE A 39 -15.50 -6.24 7.01
CA ILE A 39 -14.38 -6.88 7.74
C ILE A 39 -14.98 -8.04 8.54
N THR A 40 -14.63 -9.28 8.20
CA THR A 40 -15.13 -10.48 8.90
C THR A 40 -14.06 -11.07 9.81
N GLY A 41 -14.40 -11.57 10.98
CA GLY A 41 -13.47 -12.18 11.93
C GLY A 41 -14.00 -13.46 12.55
N LEU A 42 -13.88 -13.55 13.88
CA LEU A 42 -14.25 -14.74 14.66
C LEU A 42 -15.64 -15.28 14.28
N ALA A 43 -15.71 -16.59 14.03
CA ALA A 43 -16.93 -17.30 13.62
C ALA A 43 -17.61 -16.73 12.36
N GLY A 44 -16.87 -16.07 11.47
CA GLY A 44 -17.40 -15.48 10.23
C GLY A 44 -18.28 -14.25 10.43
N LYS A 45 -18.27 -13.66 11.63
CA LYS A 45 -19.05 -12.47 11.98
C LYS A 45 -18.34 -11.19 11.55
N CYS A 46 -19.10 -10.12 11.42
CA CYS A 46 -18.64 -8.83 10.93
C CYS A 46 -18.20 -7.89 12.06
N LEU A 47 -17.19 -7.06 11.78
CA LEU A 47 -16.88 -5.86 12.54
C LEU A 47 -18.00 -4.83 12.31
N ASP A 48 -18.67 -4.43 13.38
CA ASP A 48 -19.96 -3.75 13.32
C ASP A 48 -19.95 -2.51 14.21
N VAL A 49 -20.50 -1.40 13.71
CA VAL A 49 -20.80 -0.22 14.53
C VAL A 49 -22.12 -0.44 15.26
N ALA A 50 -22.06 -0.47 16.60
CA ALA A 50 -23.21 -0.86 17.42
C ALA A 50 -24.47 -0.02 17.13
N GLY A 51 -25.55 -0.71 16.77
CA GLY A 51 -26.85 -0.08 16.48
C GLY A 51 -26.85 0.83 15.26
N ALA A 52 -25.83 0.75 14.39
CA ALA A 52 -25.59 1.69 13.29
C ALA A 52 -25.52 3.18 13.73
N ALA A 53 -25.20 3.42 15.00
CA ALA A 53 -25.11 4.78 15.53
C ALA A 53 -23.81 5.46 15.07
N SER A 54 -23.90 6.72 14.64
CA SER A 54 -22.75 7.50 14.18
C SER A 54 -22.21 8.47 15.24
N ALA A 55 -22.62 8.34 16.51
CA ALA A 55 -22.13 9.21 17.57
C ALA A 55 -20.69 8.85 17.94
N ASP A 56 -19.90 9.85 18.34
CA ASP A 56 -18.55 9.60 18.87
C ASP A 56 -18.64 8.77 20.15
N GLY A 57 -17.79 7.74 20.25
CA GLY A 57 -17.81 6.78 21.35
C GLY A 57 -18.75 5.61 21.14
N THR A 58 -19.42 5.50 19.99
CA THR A 58 -20.23 4.31 19.66
C THR A 58 -19.34 3.08 19.67
N PRO A 59 -19.66 2.00 20.43
CA PRO A 59 -18.85 0.80 20.46
C PRO A 59 -18.73 0.14 19.08
N VAL A 60 -17.55 -0.39 18.79
CA VAL A 60 -17.34 -1.31 17.68
C VAL A 60 -17.34 -2.73 18.22
N GLN A 61 -18.14 -3.60 17.62
CA GLN A 61 -18.50 -4.91 18.14
C GLN A 61 -18.40 -6.00 17.08
N LEU A 62 -18.45 -7.26 17.53
CA LEU A 62 -18.69 -8.41 16.67
C LEU A 62 -20.20 -8.63 16.53
N TYR A 63 -20.70 -8.74 15.30
CA TYR A 63 -22.11 -9.00 15.03
C TYR A 63 -22.30 -9.86 13.78
N ASP A 64 -23.41 -10.59 13.69
CA ASP A 64 -23.77 -11.30 12.46
C ASP A 64 -23.79 -10.35 11.26
N CYS A 65 -23.24 -10.83 10.14
CA CYS A 65 -23.17 -10.04 8.92
C CYS A 65 -24.57 -9.81 8.35
N ASN A 66 -24.98 -8.55 8.24
CA ASN A 66 -26.30 -8.11 7.81
C ASN A 66 -26.25 -7.14 6.61
N GLY A 67 -25.05 -6.81 6.12
CA GLY A 67 -24.84 -6.02 4.90
C GLY A 67 -25.13 -4.53 5.02
N THR A 68 -25.51 -4.05 6.21
CA THR A 68 -25.79 -2.62 6.44
C THR A 68 -24.52 -1.77 6.36
N ALA A 69 -24.69 -0.45 6.21
CA ALA A 69 -23.57 0.50 6.19
C ALA A 69 -22.71 0.48 7.47
N ALA A 70 -23.28 0.04 8.60
CA ALA A 70 -22.57 -0.12 9.87
C ALA A 70 -21.49 -1.23 9.84
N GLN A 71 -21.53 -2.09 8.82
CA GLN A 71 -20.57 -3.17 8.58
C GLN A 71 -19.71 -2.92 7.34
N GLN A 72 -19.91 -1.79 6.65
CA GLN A 72 -19.10 -1.42 5.50
C GLN A 72 -17.94 -0.54 5.95
N TRP A 73 -16.75 -1.13 5.98
CA TRP A 73 -15.52 -0.46 6.36
C TRP A 73 -14.69 -0.15 5.14
N THR A 74 -14.26 1.10 5.07
CA THR A 74 -13.26 1.57 4.12
C THR A 74 -11.89 1.48 4.76
N VAL A 75 -11.01 0.66 4.19
CA VAL A 75 -9.60 0.63 4.56
C VAL A 75 -8.90 1.76 3.79
N GLY A 76 -8.42 2.78 4.50
CA GLY A 76 -7.82 3.98 3.92
C GLY A 76 -6.32 3.81 3.73
N GLY A 77 -5.78 4.34 2.63
CA GLY A 77 -4.33 4.38 2.38
C GLY A 77 -3.55 5.29 3.36
N ASP A 78 -4.25 6.06 4.18
CA ASP A 78 -3.70 6.85 5.29
C ASP A 78 -3.59 6.04 6.60
N GLY A 79 -3.82 4.73 6.54
CA GLY A 79 -3.79 3.83 7.70
C GLY A 79 -5.04 3.90 8.57
N THR A 80 -6.15 4.46 8.11
CA THR A 80 -7.41 4.48 8.89
C THR A 80 -8.37 3.38 8.44
N LEU A 81 -9.20 2.88 9.36
CA LEU A 81 -10.37 2.07 9.03
C LEU A 81 -11.62 2.92 9.27
N ARG A 82 -12.48 3.08 8.27
CA ARG A 82 -13.59 4.03 8.33
C ARG A 82 -14.96 3.41 8.07
N ALA A 83 -15.91 3.66 8.94
CA ALA A 83 -17.32 3.31 8.75
C ALA A 83 -18.19 4.52 9.10
N LEU A 84 -19.33 4.68 8.41
CA LEU A 84 -20.27 5.80 8.64
C LEU A 84 -19.60 7.20 8.64
N GLY A 85 -18.54 7.38 7.85
CA GLY A 85 -17.79 8.63 7.76
C GLY A 85 -16.82 8.92 8.93
N LYS A 86 -16.63 7.96 9.84
CA LYS A 86 -15.80 8.08 11.05
C LYS A 86 -14.76 6.97 11.12
N CYS A 87 -13.79 7.10 12.01
CA CYS A 87 -12.63 6.22 12.13
C CYS A 87 -12.82 5.19 13.25
N LEU A 88 -12.28 3.98 13.05
CA LEU A 88 -12.00 3.02 14.12
C LEU A 88 -10.93 3.62 15.02
N ASP A 89 -11.24 3.75 16.30
CA ASP A 89 -10.48 4.51 17.27
C ASP A 89 -10.26 3.69 18.54
N VAL A 90 -9.04 3.69 19.08
CA VAL A 90 -8.80 3.15 20.42
C VAL A 90 -9.16 4.22 21.46
N THR A 91 -10.10 3.88 22.35
CA THR A 91 -10.62 4.80 23.37
C THR A 91 -9.51 5.41 24.22
N GLY A 92 -9.53 6.74 24.32
CA GLY A 92 -8.62 7.51 25.18
C GLY A 92 -7.15 7.46 24.75
N ASN A 93 -6.86 7.11 23.49
CA ASN A 93 -5.49 6.93 22.98
C ASN A 93 -4.66 5.91 23.80
N SER A 94 -5.35 4.99 24.48
CA SER A 94 -4.72 4.01 25.37
C SER A 94 -3.88 3.00 24.60
N THR A 95 -2.79 2.55 25.21
CA THR A 95 -1.96 1.43 24.72
C THR A 95 -2.08 0.19 25.60
N ALA A 96 -2.96 0.21 26.60
CA ALA A 96 -3.15 -0.90 27.52
C ALA A 96 -4.01 -2.02 26.91
N ASP A 97 -3.74 -3.26 27.30
CA ASP A 97 -4.61 -4.39 27.00
C ASP A 97 -6.02 -4.15 27.53
N GLY A 98 -7.02 -4.45 26.71
CA GLY A 98 -8.42 -4.29 27.06
C GLY A 98 -9.03 -2.92 26.76
N ALA A 99 -8.23 -1.96 26.29
CA ALA A 99 -8.76 -0.69 25.80
C ALA A 99 -9.72 -0.93 24.62
N LYS A 100 -10.94 -0.40 24.71
CA LYS A 100 -12.00 -0.67 23.73
C LYS A 100 -11.78 0.07 22.42
N ALA A 101 -12.27 -0.52 21.35
CA ALA A 101 -12.37 0.17 20.07
C ALA A 101 -13.78 0.78 19.93
N GLN A 102 -13.81 1.97 19.35
CA GLN A 102 -15.01 2.78 19.18
C GLN A 102 -15.01 3.46 17.82
N LEU A 103 -16.17 3.98 17.43
CA LEU A 103 -16.29 4.90 16.32
C LEU A 103 -16.03 6.32 16.82
N TRP A 104 -15.13 7.04 16.15
CA TRP A 104 -14.82 8.43 16.50
C TRP A 104 -14.55 9.28 15.27
N THR A 105 -14.85 10.57 15.36
CA THR A 105 -14.47 11.57 14.36
C THR A 105 -13.00 11.40 13.98
N CYS A 106 -12.70 11.33 12.68
CA CYS A 106 -11.32 11.16 12.23
C CYS A 106 -10.50 12.41 12.58
N THR A 107 -9.53 12.26 13.48
CA THR A 107 -8.62 13.32 13.93
C THR A 107 -7.22 13.18 13.32
N GLY A 108 -6.90 12.01 12.77
CA GLY A 108 -5.56 11.66 12.30
C GLY A 108 -4.62 11.21 13.42
N GLY A 109 -5.11 11.09 14.65
CA GLY A 109 -4.37 10.59 15.81
C GLY A 109 -3.85 9.16 15.62
N ALA A 110 -2.78 8.81 16.34
CA ALA A 110 -2.12 7.52 16.21
C ALA A 110 -2.98 6.35 16.74
N ASN A 111 -3.92 6.60 17.65
CA ASN A 111 -4.98 5.65 18.05
C ASN A 111 -6.03 5.34 16.98
N GLN A 112 -6.01 6.06 15.86
CA GLN A 112 -6.88 5.81 14.70
C GLN A 112 -6.10 5.19 13.53
N LYS A 113 -4.82 4.87 13.74
CA LYS A 113 -3.95 4.23 12.75
C LYS A 113 -3.94 2.71 12.95
N TRP A 114 -4.07 2.00 11.85
CA TRP A 114 -4.21 0.56 11.79
C TRP A 114 -3.45 0.00 10.59
N THR A 115 -2.78 -1.13 10.80
CA THR A 115 -2.13 -1.91 9.76
C THR A 115 -2.84 -3.25 9.64
N VAL A 116 -3.35 -3.57 8.45
CA VAL A 116 -3.85 -4.90 8.14
C VAL A 116 -2.67 -5.74 7.65
N THR A 117 -2.34 -6.83 8.35
CA THR A 117 -1.18 -7.68 8.02
C THR A 117 -1.57 -8.84 7.11
N ALA A 118 -0.59 -9.46 6.45
CA ALA A 118 -0.80 -10.70 5.70
C ALA A 118 -1.20 -11.90 6.58
N ALA A 119 -0.96 -11.81 7.90
CA ALA A 119 -1.41 -12.79 8.88
C ALA A 119 -2.85 -12.53 9.37
N HIS A 120 -3.58 -11.63 8.69
CA HIS A 120 -4.94 -11.22 9.02
C HIS A 120 -5.09 -10.53 10.38
N ASP A 121 -4.03 -9.90 10.88
CA ASP A 121 -4.13 -9.04 12.07
C ASP A 121 -4.51 -7.62 11.64
N ILE A 122 -5.31 -6.93 12.47
CA ILE A 122 -5.52 -5.48 12.38
C ILE A 122 -4.78 -4.87 13.58
N VAL A 123 -3.60 -4.31 13.34
CA VAL A 123 -2.67 -3.86 14.39
C VAL A 123 -2.75 -2.35 14.55
N ASN A 124 -2.88 -1.85 15.78
CA ASN A 124 -2.62 -0.45 16.08
C ASN A 124 -1.10 -0.25 16.30
N PRO A 125 -0.38 0.48 15.42
CA PRO A 125 1.08 0.58 15.52
C PRO A 125 1.58 1.35 16.75
N GLN A 126 0.79 2.28 17.30
CA GLN A 126 1.17 3.02 18.51
C GLN A 126 1.22 2.10 19.74
N ALA A 127 0.24 1.20 19.85
CA ALA A 127 0.12 0.29 20.97
C ALA A 127 0.90 -1.03 20.78
N ASP A 128 1.31 -1.35 19.55
CA ASP A 128 1.83 -2.67 19.14
C ASP A 128 0.87 -3.81 19.56
N LYS A 129 -0.42 -3.61 19.28
CA LYS A 129 -1.51 -4.49 19.71
C LYS A 129 -2.54 -4.72 18.61
N CYS A 130 -3.18 -5.88 18.67
CA CYS A 130 -4.14 -6.35 17.69
C CYS A 130 -5.57 -6.01 18.09
N LEU A 131 -6.42 -5.69 17.12
CA LEU A 131 -7.87 -5.64 17.28
C LEU A 131 -8.36 -7.05 17.64
N ASP A 132 -9.09 -7.14 18.74
CA ASP A 132 -9.39 -8.36 19.47
C ASP A 132 -10.88 -8.40 19.81
N VAL A 133 -11.52 -9.55 19.56
CA VAL A 133 -12.87 -9.80 20.10
C VAL A 133 -12.73 -10.20 21.57
N THR A 134 -13.30 -9.36 22.45
CA THR A 134 -13.16 -9.49 23.91
C THR A 134 -13.56 -10.89 24.36
N GLY A 135 -12.66 -11.58 25.08
CA GLY A 135 -12.94 -12.88 25.69
C GLY A 135 -13.07 -14.04 24.70
N ASN A 136 -12.70 -13.86 23.42
CA ASN A 136 -12.79 -14.89 22.38
C ASN A 136 -14.18 -15.55 22.28
N THR A 137 -15.23 -14.74 22.45
CA THR A 137 -16.62 -15.19 22.32
C THR A 137 -17.22 -14.70 21.01
N SER A 138 -18.04 -15.55 20.38
CA SER A 138 -18.73 -15.23 19.13
C SER A 138 -20.15 -14.69 19.34
N ALA A 139 -20.51 -14.29 20.56
CA ALA A 139 -21.82 -13.69 20.84
C ALA A 139 -21.98 -12.34 20.13
N ASN A 140 -23.17 -12.10 19.56
CA ASN A 140 -23.49 -10.80 18.97
C ASN A 140 -23.43 -9.70 20.02
N GLY A 141 -22.86 -8.56 19.62
CA GLY A 141 -22.68 -7.42 20.50
C GLY A 141 -21.44 -7.50 21.38
N THR A 142 -20.58 -8.51 21.19
CA THR A 142 -19.30 -8.60 21.90
C THR A 142 -18.42 -7.41 21.50
N PRO A 143 -18.01 -6.53 22.44
CA PRO A 143 -17.16 -5.40 22.11
C PRO A 143 -15.79 -5.83 21.60
N THR A 144 -15.22 -5.05 20.70
CA THR A 144 -13.82 -5.19 20.31
C THR A 144 -12.91 -4.35 21.20
N GLN A 145 -11.66 -4.76 21.31
CA GLN A 145 -10.62 -4.11 22.11
C GLN A 145 -9.28 -4.22 21.41
N ILE A 146 -8.25 -3.56 21.94
CA ILE A 146 -6.86 -3.91 21.63
C ILE A 146 -6.32 -4.88 22.68
N TRP A 147 -5.54 -5.85 22.23
CA TRP A 147 -4.84 -6.79 23.09
C TRP A 147 -3.50 -7.16 22.48
N THR A 148 -2.56 -7.57 23.32
CA THR A 148 -1.29 -8.17 22.88
C THR A 148 -1.55 -9.21 21.78
N CYS A 149 -0.85 -9.09 20.66
CA CYS A 149 -1.03 -9.99 19.53
C CYS A 149 -0.62 -11.42 19.92
N THR A 150 -1.60 -12.33 19.99
CA THR A 150 -1.41 -13.73 20.38
C THR A 150 -1.47 -14.71 19.21
N GLY A 151 -1.95 -14.25 18.05
CA GLY A 151 -2.26 -15.11 16.91
C GLY A 151 -3.56 -15.90 17.05
N GLY A 152 -4.32 -15.70 18.13
CA GLY A 152 -5.60 -16.34 18.37
C GLY A 152 -6.67 -15.96 17.34
N ALA A 153 -7.64 -16.86 17.11
CA ALA A 153 -8.69 -16.67 16.11
C ALA A 153 -9.55 -15.41 16.33
N ASN A 154 -9.67 -14.94 17.58
CA ASN A 154 -10.38 -13.70 17.93
C ASN A 154 -9.64 -12.41 17.53
N GLN A 155 -8.42 -12.52 17.00
CA GLN A 155 -7.61 -11.42 16.50
C GLN A 155 -7.41 -11.48 14.99
N LYS A 156 -8.06 -12.44 14.32
CA LYS A 156 -7.96 -12.65 12.88
C LYS A 156 -9.15 -12.04 12.16
N TRP A 157 -8.85 -11.20 11.18
CA TRP A 157 -9.82 -10.41 10.44
C TRP A 157 -9.51 -10.45 8.94
N ASN A 158 -10.48 -10.89 8.15
CA ASN A 158 -10.51 -10.71 6.71
C ASN A 158 -11.09 -9.34 6.42
N ALA A 159 -10.22 -8.33 6.28
CA ALA A 159 -10.63 -7.02 5.82
C ALA A 159 -10.77 -6.98 4.30
N PRO A 160 -11.64 -6.12 3.74
CA PRO A 160 -11.55 -5.75 2.35
C PRO A 160 -10.14 -5.25 2.15
N ALA A 161 -9.44 -5.79 1.16
CA ALA A 161 -8.12 -5.32 0.91
C ALA A 161 -8.21 -3.86 0.40
N ALA A 162 -8.13 -2.86 1.30
CA ALA A 162 -7.10 -1.90 0.97
C ALA A 162 -5.86 -2.67 1.25
N GLN A 163 -5.32 -3.16 0.16
CA GLN A 163 -3.90 -3.27 0.09
C GLN A 163 -3.39 -2.00 0.75
N THR A 164 -2.68 -2.15 1.86
CA THR A 164 -1.38 -1.52 1.86
C THR A 164 -0.74 -2.00 0.56
N GLY A 165 -1.01 -1.24 -0.51
CA GLY A 165 0.01 -0.98 -1.48
C GLY A 165 1.10 -0.31 -0.66
N GLU A 166 1.88 -1.12 0.04
CA GLU A 166 3.24 -0.74 0.34
C GLU A 166 3.80 -0.44 -1.03
N GLN A 167 3.91 0.87 -1.30
CA GLN A 167 4.54 1.32 -2.51
C GLN A 167 5.93 0.72 -2.49
N CYS A 168 6.22 0.01 -3.56
CA CYS A 168 7.42 -0.78 -3.63
C CYS A 168 7.94 -0.68 -5.05
N TRP A 169 9.24 -0.89 -5.21
CA TRP A 169 9.84 -0.80 -6.52
C TRP A 169 9.63 -2.10 -7.28
N ALA A 170 9.14 -1.97 -8.50
CA ALA A 170 9.26 -3.01 -9.50
C ALA A 170 10.34 -2.61 -10.50
N THR A 171 11.22 -3.55 -10.81
CA THR A 171 12.21 -3.44 -11.90
C THR A 171 11.84 -4.41 -13.02
N HIS A 172 12.61 -4.41 -14.10
CA HIS A 172 12.53 -5.43 -15.14
C HIS A 172 13.80 -6.29 -15.15
N TYR A 173 13.71 -7.53 -15.64
CA TYR A 173 14.84 -8.47 -15.65
C TYR A 173 15.03 -9.21 -16.98
N GLY A 174 14.63 -8.61 -18.10
CA GLY A 174 14.88 -9.14 -19.45
C GLY A 174 15.76 -8.26 -20.33
N PRO A 175 16.07 -8.73 -21.56
CA PRO A 175 15.86 -10.10 -22.05
C PRO A 175 16.90 -11.08 -21.47
N GLN A 176 16.53 -12.36 -21.36
CA GLN A 176 17.42 -13.46 -20.94
C GLN A 176 17.87 -14.32 -22.14
N PRO A 177 18.96 -15.09 -22.04
CA PRO A 177 19.38 -16.01 -23.09
C PRO A 177 18.29 -17.00 -23.50
N PRO A 178 18.21 -17.40 -24.78
CA PRO A 178 17.25 -18.40 -25.24
C PRO A 178 17.34 -19.70 -24.43
N GLY A 179 16.19 -20.19 -23.96
CA GLY A 179 16.11 -21.41 -23.15
C GLY A 179 16.48 -21.24 -21.68
N ALA A 180 16.72 -20.02 -21.21
CA ALA A 180 16.85 -19.74 -19.77
C ALA A 180 15.61 -20.25 -19.02
N LEU A 181 15.83 -20.86 -17.85
CA LEU A 181 14.78 -21.35 -16.98
C LEU A 181 14.56 -20.38 -15.82
N THR A 182 13.30 -20.16 -15.48
CA THR A 182 12.89 -19.47 -14.24
C THR A 182 13.09 -20.38 -13.03
N ALA A 183 13.05 -19.83 -11.82
CA ALA A 183 13.14 -20.62 -10.58
C ALA A 183 12.00 -21.63 -10.38
N SER A 184 10.87 -21.49 -11.10
CA SER A 184 9.81 -22.51 -11.14
C SER A 184 10.10 -23.69 -12.09
N GLY A 185 11.16 -23.60 -12.90
CA GLY A 185 11.53 -24.59 -13.92
C GLY A 185 10.90 -24.35 -15.30
N GLU A 186 10.07 -23.32 -15.45
CA GLU A 186 9.50 -22.92 -16.74
C GLU A 186 10.55 -22.19 -17.61
N VAL A 187 10.46 -22.33 -18.93
CA VAL A 187 11.26 -21.53 -19.88
C VAL A 187 10.85 -20.06 -19.75
N PHE A 188 11.83 -19.17 -19.59
CA PHE A 188 11.61 -17.74 -19.50
C PHE A 188 11.05 -17.18 -20.82
N ASP A 189 9.90 -16.49 -20.72
CA ASP A 189 9.30 -15.74 -21.81
C ASP A 189 9.28 -14.25 -21.45
N ASN A 190 10.09 -13.46 -22.17
CA ASN A 190 10.22 -12.03 -21.90
C ASN A 190 8.95 -11.22 -22.21
N ASN A 191 8.01 -11.80 -22.97
CA ASN A 191 6.76 -11.15 -23.33
C ASN A 191 5.60 -11.53 -22.41
N ALA A 192 5.75 -12.54 -21.56
CA ALA A 192 4.70 -13.06 -20.70
C ALA A 192 4.34 -12.10 -19.55
N ASP A 193 3.11 -12.20 -19.04
CA ASP A 193 2.68 -11.49 -17.82
C ASP A 193 3.14 -12.25 -16.56
N THR A 194 4.46 -12.31 -16.36
CA THR A 194 5.07 -12.99 -15.22
C THR A 194 6.04 -12.09 -14.48
N ALA A 195 6.34 -12.48 -13.23
CA ALA A 195 7.26 -11.75 -12.38
C ALA A 195 8.04 -12.69 -11.45
N ALA A 196 9.23 -12.23 -11.08
CA ALA A 196 10.01 -12.76 -9.99
C ALA A 196 9.67 -12.01 -8.69
N THR A 197 9.47 -12.73 -7.59
CA THR A 197 9.36 -12.09 -6.27
C THR A 197 10.75 -11.66 -5.81
N SER A 198 10.90 -10.39 -5.44
CA SER A 198 12.18 -9.85 -4.92
C SER A 198 12.61 -10.62 -3.68
N LEU A 199 13.88 -10.98 -3.55
CA LEU A 199 14.39 -11.72 -2.37
C LEU A 199 14.37 -10.90 -1.07
N SER A 200 14.26 -9.57 -1.17
CA SER A 200 14.10 -8.68 -0.01
C SER A 200 12.65 -8.60 0.50
N ARG A 201 11.68 -9.10 -0.26
CA ARG A 201 10.27 -9.17 0.14
C ARG A 201 10.04 -10.21 1.24
N GLN A 202 9.28 -9.87 2.27
CA GLN A 202 8.80 -10.82 3.29
C GLN A 202 7.30 -10.63 3.54
N PRO A 203 6.45 -11.67 3.38
CA PRO A 203 6.79 -13.02 2.89
C PRO A 203 7.03 -13.04 1.37
N GLN A 204 7.85 -13.99 0.92
CA GLN A 204 7.98 -14.34 -0.50
C GLN A 204 6.64 -14.83 -1.04
N LEU A 205 6.31 -14.46 -2.28
CA LEU A 205 5.11 -15.01 -2.92
C LEU A 205 5.35 -16.45 -3.43
N PRO A 206 4.44 -17.39 -3.13
CA PRO A 206 4.47 -18.73 -3.73
C PRO A 206 4.45 -18.67 -5.26
N PHE A 207 5.07 -19.66 -5.92
CA PHE A 207 4.91 -19.80 -7.37
C PHE A 207 3.43 -20.05 -7.71
N GLY A 208 3.00 -19.54 -8.85
CA GLY A 208 1.60 -19.58 -9.28
C GLY A 208 0.73 -18.45 -8.74
N THR A 209 1.19 -17.71 -7.72
CA THR A 209 0.45 -16.56 -7.17
C THR A 209 0.14 -15.55 -8.26
N ARG A 210 -1.13 -15.14 -8.38
CA ARG A 210 -1.53 -14.06 -9.27
C ARG A 210 -1.52 -12.75 -8.51
N VAL A 211 -0.91 -11.72 -9.09
CA VAL A 211 -0.77 -10.41 -8.47
C VAL A 211 -1.23 -9.36 -9.46
N GLN A 212 -2.24 -8.58 -9.11
CA GLN A 212 -2.52 -7.35 -9.82
C GLN A 212 -1.47 -6.31 -9.38
N VAL A 213 -0.66 -5.86 -10.33
CA VAL A 213 0.36 -4.82 -10.15
C VAL A 213 -0.17 -3.54 -10.78
N THR A 214 -0.08 -2.42 -10.06
CA THR A 214 -0.55 -1.12 -10.55
C THR A 214 0.58 -0.10 -10.45
N ASN A 215 0.92 0.53 -11.57
CA ASN A 215 1.88 1.62 -11.59
C ASN A 215 1.27 2.88 -10.98
N VAL A 216 1.90 3.41 -9.92
CA VAL A 216 1.40 4.55 -9.15
C VAL A 216 1.40 5.84 -9.98
N ALA A 217 2.36 6.00 -10.90
CA ALA A 217 2.54 7.22 -11.66
C ALA A 217 1.50 7.41 -12.77
N ASN A 218 0.98 6.33 -13.34
CA ASN A 218 0.09 6.38 -14.51
C ASN A 218 -1.23 5.59 -14.37
N GLY A 219 -1.41 4.85 -13.26
CA GLY A 219 -2.61 4.08 -12.97
C GLY A 219 -2.81 2.83 -13.84
N ARG A 220 -1.86 2.46 -14.70
CA ARG A 220 -1.94 1.23 -15.48
C ARG A 220 -1.80 0.02 -14.55
N SER A 221 -2.63 -0.98 -14.78
CA SER A 221 -2.62 -2.24 -14.03
C SER A 221 -2.46 -3.44 -14.95
N LEU A 222 -1.80 -4.47 -14.43
CA LEU A 222 -1.59 -5.74 -15.09
C LEU A 222 -1.60 -6.87 -14.07
N VAL A 223 -2.23 -7.99 -14.38
CA VAL A 223 -2.16 -9.19 -13.54
C VAL A 223 -0.98 -10.03 -14.00
N VAL A 224 -0.02 -10.23 -13.12
CA VAL A 224 1.15 -11.08 -13.36
C VAL A 224 1.08 -12.35 -12.53
N ARG A 225 1.69 -13.43 -13.01
CA ARG A 225 1.90 -14.66 -12.24
C ARG A 225 3.33 -14.74 -11.74
N ILE A 226 3.50 -15.12 -10.47
CA ILE A 226 4.83 -15.37 -9.91
C ILE A 226 5.33 -16.72 -10.39
N ASN A 227 6.43 -16.72 -11.14
CA ASN A 227 7.08 -17.95 -11.60
C ASN A 227 8.61 -17.95 -11.40
N ASP A 228 9.15 -16.87 -10.81
CA ASP A 228 10.59 -16.74 -10.63
C ASP A 228 10.97 -16.14 -9.26
N ARG A 229 12.27 -16.04 -8.99
CA ARG A 229 12.87 -15.40 -7.81
C ARG A 229 13.83 -14.30 -8.26
N GLY A 230 13.54 -13.08 -7.82
CA GLY A 230 14.23 -11.87 -8.25
C GLY A 230 15.55 -11.65 -7.53
N THR A 231 16.14 -10.48 -7.72
CA THR A 231 17.39 -10.12 -7.03
C THR A 231 17.13 -9.54 -5.63
N PHE A 232 18.14 -9.60 -4.77
CA PHE A 232 18.10 -8.97 -3.46
C PHE A 232 18.55 -7.51 -3.59
N VAL A 233 17.61 -6.57 -3.41
CA VAL A 233 17.92 -5.15 -3.27
C VAL A 233 17.07 -4.59 -2.12
N GLN A 234 17.72 -4.09 -1.07
CA GLN A 234 17.07 -3.32 -0.01
C GLN A 234 17.52 -1.87 -0.12
N THR A 235 16.55 -0.95 -0.09
CA THR A 235 16.81 0.47 0.17
C THR A 235 16.00 0.89 1.40
N PRO A 236 16.51 1.83 2.21
CA PRO A 236 15.82 2.28 3.42
C PRO A 236 14.49 3.00 3.16
N GLN A 237 14.26 3.51 1.95
CA GLN A 237 13.12 4.37 1.63
C GLN A 237 11.93 3.60 1.06
N GLU A 238 12.13 2.62 0.17
CA GLU A 238 11.05 1.82 -0.44
C GLU A 238 11.58 0.43 -0.87
N PRO A 239 11.07 -0.68 -0.34
CA PRO A 239 11.62 -2.00 -0.64
C PRO A 239 11.30 -2.42 -2.09
N LYS A 240 12.25 -3.10 -2.74
CA LYS A 240 12.00 -3.77 -4.01
C LYS A 240 11.12 -4.99 -3.80
N CYS A 241 10.06 -5.13 -4.57
CA CYS A 241 9.04 -6.16 -4.37
C CYS A 241 8.88 -7.14 -5.55
N LEU A 242 9.12 -6.69 -6.78
CA LEU A 242 9.02 -7.52 -7.99
C LEU A 242 10.12 -7.19 -9.01
N ASP A 243 10.51 -8.22 -9.74
CA ASP A 243 11.16 -8.12 -11.02
C ASP A 243 10.16 -8.57 -12.09
N LEU A 244 9.79 -7.70 -13.02
CA LEU A 244 8.83 -7.98 -14.09
C LEU A 244 9.56 -8.39 -15.37
N THR A 245 8.94 -9.23 -16.19
CA THR A 245 9.42 -9.39 -17.58
C THR A 245 9.38 -8.05 -18.30
N ASP A 246 10.20 -7.85 -19.34
CA ASP A 246 10.21 -6.57 -20.06
C ASP A 246 8.85 -6.26 -20.68
N GLY A 247 8.13 -7.29 -21.14
CA GLY A 247 6.77 -7.16 -21.67
C GLY A 247 5.78 -6.65 -20.62
N ALA A 248 5.79 -7.24 -19.42
CA ALA A 248 4.92 -6.81 -18.32
C ALA A 248 5.27 -5.39 -17.84
N PHE A 249 6.57 -5.11 -17.70
CA PHE A 249 7.08 -3.80 -17.30
C PHE A 249 6.68 -2.69 -18.29
N SER A 250 6.84 -2.95 -19.58
CA SER A 250 6.48 -2.02 -20.65
C SER A 250 4.97 -1.76 -20.70
N ARG A 251 4.14 -2.80 -20.52
CA ARG A 251 2.68 -2.65 -20.43
C ARG A 251 2.24 -1.77 -19.27
N LEU A 252 2.94 -1.86 -18.14
CA LEU A 252 2.78 -0.96 -16.99
C LEU A 252 3.35 0.46 -17.21
N GLY A 253 3.96 0.72 -18.36
CA GLY A 253 4.54 2.02 -18.71
C GLY A 253 5.94 2.25 -18.14
N GLY A 254 6.63 1.19 -17.73
CA GLY A 254 8.05 1.25 -17.39
C GLY A 254 8.92 1.38 -18.63
N SER A 255 10.06 2.06 -18.49
CA SER A 255 11.06 2.25 -19.54
C SER A 255 12.16 1.19 -19.43
N LEU A 256 12.41 0.45 -20.50
CA LEU A 256 13.49 -0.55 -20.57
C LEU A 256 14.90 0.06 -20.73
N ASN A 257 15.01 1.38 -20.68
CA ASN A 257 16.31 2.05 -20.62
C ASN A 257 17.00 1.64 -19.30
N PRO A 258 18.23 1.09 -19.33
CA PRO A 258 18.96 0.70 -18.12
C PRO A 258 19.16 1.85 -17.12
N ASP A 259 19.12 3.11 -17.59
CA ASP A 259 19.23 4.30 -16.74
C ASP A 259 17.90 4.78 -16.16
N ALA A 260 16.75 4.26 -16.63
CA ALA A 260 15.42 4.66 -16.17
C ALA A 260 15.04 4.08 -14.80
N GLY A 261 15.77 3.07 -14.31
CA GLY A 261 15.62 2.52 -12.97
C GLY A 261 14.37 1.66 -12.78
N HIS A 262 13.54 2.01 -11.81
CA HIS A 262 12.37 1.25 -11.35
C HIS A 262 11.07 2.05 -11.56
N ILE A 263 9.93 1.37 -11.46
CA ILE A 263 8.63 2.03 -11.26
C ILE A 263 8.13 1.76 -9.84
N VAL A 264 7.44 2.75 -9.27
CA VAL A 264 6.73 2.58 -7.99
C VAL A 264 5.38 1.93 -8.29
N VAL A 265 5.10 0.80 -7.63
CA VAL A 265 3.87 0.04 -7.83
C VAL A 265 3.15 -0.23 -6.52
N THR A 266 1.85 -0.47 -6.62
CA THR A 266 1.07 -1.19 -5.62
C THR A 266 0.76 -2.59 -6.11
N GLN A 267 0.53 -3.51 -5.18
CA GLN A 267 0.24 -4.91 -5.49
C GLN A 267 -1.04 -5.37 -4.80
N THR A 268 -1.74 -6.30 -5.44
CA THR A 268 -2.89 -7.02 -4.87
C THR A 268 -2.73 -8.48 -5.17
N VAL A 269 -2.57 -9.33 -4.15
CA VAL A 269 -2.62 -10.78 -4.34
C VAL A 269 -4.06 -11.18 -4.66
N LEU A 270 -4.25 -11.88 -5.77
CA LEU A 270 -5.53 -12.40 -6.21
C LEU A 270 -5.65 -13.87 -5.76
N GLY A 271 -6.74 -14.18 -5.05
CA GLY A 271 -7.09 -15.54 -4.63
C GLY A 271 -7.59 -16.42 -5.77
#